data_AF-A0A2T4DG23-F1
#
_entry.id   AF-A0A2T4DG23-F1
#
_cell.length_a   1.000
_cell.length_b   1.000
_cell.length_c   1.000
_cell.angle_alpha   90.00
_cell.angle_beta   90.00
_cell.angle_gamma   90.00
#
_symmetry.space_group_name_H-M   'P 1'
#
loop_
_entity.id
_entity.type
_entity.pdbx_description
1 polymer ?
#
loop_
_entity_poly.entity_id
_entity_poly.type
_entity_poly.pdbx_seq_one_letter_code
_entity_poly.pdbx_strand_id
1 'polypeptide(L)'
;RVYQKYGHLSYVVPVELALIQARLESGLGTQGASHYNNPFNVGETDKGAKSWVKNMTSPEIGIYAYMDLMANDYLSDKTSDQLLEKQGESFVNEKGSRYASAPRYEMELKAMMGQVMLVAEGKRTKVSVGKGKGKNNESEDGKFVANMLIALGYKDKNLGTAIENFQKVEMFPPLTEKQKSYVKIMNKGDKASFDKKEASGVDGWCGTKGNTLGLIYFMYKQLGVNSRKSESKNKIVSSPLLEEEMYQYIAVQDNTYVHQDYLPALIDQKEKQEPKTKVSIKQKSAKTVTPFDDIPEYFKKAFKIKSSVGPKKWATNNKTDVTLIQQLLQLNGYSLKDDGYIGTLSLNCIFHFQKIQGISADTMISIDGDTVKRLVEHAYAKGAFDQTNKKVNDKKAEKINEARKGKKSDVNTSLIANITDGYLVGIDKSGYLLPKEFESDAKTLKSALEAIKVVTGNFKISCAYRSPEHNVKIGSTATKSQHLYGIAADIQTMSGYTPSSLKTALEKLIKDGKIPEGGIGKYSWGCHYDVRKTKSRW
;
A
#
# COMPACT_ATOMS: atom_id res chain seq x y z
N ARG A 1 -5.47 -2.92 -0.08
CA ARG A 1 -6.21 -1.63 -0.03
C ARG A 1 -5.29 -0.45 0.28
N VAL A 2 -4.70 -0.34 1.48
CA VAL A 2 -3.76 0.76 1.81
C VAL A 2 -2.58 0.84 0.84
N TYR A 3 -1.94 -0.28 0.55
CA TYR A 3 -0.88 -0.34 -0.48
C TYR A 3 -1.36 0.16 -1.86
N GLN A 4 -2.58 -0.21 -2.26
CA GLN A 4 -3.17 0.23 -3.53
C GLN A 4 -3.46 1.74 -3.53
N LYS A 5 -3.80 2.32 -2.37
CA LYS A 5 -4.09 3.74 -2.18
C LYS A 5 -2.83 4.61 -2.19
N TYR A 6 -1.78 4.21 -1.47
CA TYR A 6 -0.58 5.02 -1.30
C TYR A 6 0.61 4.60 -2.17
N GLY A 7 0.56 3.42 -2.80
CA GLY A 7 1.60 2.93 -3.71
C GLY A 7 2.93 2.58 -3.04
N HIS A 8 3.02 2.66 -1.71
CA HIS A 8 4.28 2.46 -0.98
C HIS A 8 4.05 1.66 0.31
N LEU A 9 4.92 0.67 0.57
CA LEU A 9 4.78 -0.22 1.72
C LEU A 9 5.01 0.49 3.07
N SER A 10 5.67 1.66 3.09
CA SER A 10 5.81 2.44 4.33
C SER A 10 4.49 2.85 4.96
N TYR A 11 3.42 2.97 4.16
CA TYR A 11 2.08 3.29 4.65
C TYR A 11 1.30 2.04 5.09
N VAL A 12 1.82 0.85 4.77
CA VAL A 12 1.17 -0.42 5.09
C VAL A 12 1.66 -0.88 6.44
N VAL A 13 0.72 -1.10 7.36
CA VAL A 13 1.02 -1.75 8.63
C VAL A 13 1.39 -3.22 8.35
N PRO A 14 2.56 -3.71 8.81
CA PRO A 14 2.88 -5.13 8.76
C PRO A 14 1.76 -5.96 9.40
N VAL A 15 1.43 -7.11 8.80
CA VAL A 15 0.29 -7.93 9.24
C VAL A 15 0.49 -8.41 10.67
N GLU A 16 1.72 -8.74 11.05
CA GLU A 16 2.10 -9.14 12.41
C GLU A 16 1.79 -8.01 13.40
N LEU A 17 2.19 -6.78 13.08
CA LEU A 17 1.93 -5.61 13.91
C LEU A 17 0.42 -5.37 14.06
N ALA A 18 -0.33 -5.47 12.96
CA ALA A 18 -1.78 -5.34 12.99
C ALA A 18 -2.44 -6.44 13.85
N LEU A 19 -2.08 -7.71 13.68
CA LEU A 19 -2.65 -8.81 14.47
C LEU A 19 -2.32 -8.66 15.96
N ILE A 20 -1.12 -8.21 16.29
CA ILE A 20 -0.72 -7.95 17.68
C ILE A 20 -1.54 -6.80 18.26
N GLN A 21 -1.77 -5.72 17.52
CA GLN A 21 -2.62 -4.63 17.99
C GLN A 21 -4.06 -5.09 18.18
N ALA A 22 -4.65 -5.82 17.21
CA ALA A 22 -5.98 -6.38 17.38
C ALA A 22 -6.06 -7.32 18.60
N ARG A 23 -5.00 -8.09 18.88
CA ARG A 23 -4.90 -8.94 20.07
C ARG A 23 -4.88 -8.13 21.37
N LEU A 24 -4.13 -7.03 21.42
CA LEU A 24 -4.05 -6.16 22.59
C LEU A 24 -5.33 -5.36 22.83
N GLU A 25 -5.94 -4.84 21.76
CA GLU A 25 -7.10 -3.95 21.85
C GLU A 25 -8.38 -4.71 22.22
N SER A 26 -8.59 -5.88 21.64
CA SER A 26 -9.89 -6.56 21.72
C SER A 26 -9.78 -8.09 21.78
N GLY A 27 -8.58 -8.63 21.98
CA GLY A 27 -8.38 -10.07 21.93
C GLY A 27 -8.66 -10.67 20.55
N LEU A 28 -8.34 -9.96 19.46
CA LEU A 28 -8.70 -10.31 18.07
C LEU A 28 -10.21 -10.26 17.81
N GLY A 29 -10.88 -9.25 18.37
CA GLY A 29 -12.31 -9.06 18.22
C GLY A 29 -13.15 -10.05 19.02
N THR A 30 -12.68 -10.43 20.22
CA THR A 30 -13.40 -11.31 21.17
C THR A 30 -13.77 -10.63 22.49
N GLN A 31 -13.26 -9.43 22.75
CA GLN A 31 -13.42 -8.69 24.02
C GLN A 31 -13.61 -7.20 23.76
N GLY A 32 -14.57 -6.56 24.44
CA GLY A 32 -14.83 -5.11 24.35
C GLY A 32 -16.28 -4.80 23.98
N ALA A 33 -16.62 -3.52 23.76
CA ALA A 33 -17.99 -3.11 23.43
C ALA A 33 -18.34 -3.36 21.95
N SER A 34 -17.57 -2.79 21.01
CA SER A 34 -17.76 -2.99 19.55
C SER A 34 -16.75 -3.95 18.93
N HIS A 35 -16.17 -4.82 19.75
CA HIS A 35 -14.96 -5.61 19.48
C HIS A 35 -14.97 -6.42 18.19
N TYR A 36 -16.10 -7.02 17.83
CA TYR A 36 -16.20 -7.81 16.60
C TYR A 36 -16.04 -6.95 15.34
N ASN A 37 -16.76 -5.83 15.26
CA ASN A 37 -16.73 -4.94 14.10
C ASN A 37 -15.62 -3.89 14.16
N ASN A 38 -15.01 -3.69 15.34
CA ASN A 38 -13.93 -2.75 15.59
C ASN A 38 -12.81 -3.43 16.39
N PRO A 39 -12.10 -4.42 15.82
CA PRO A 39 -11.13 -5.23 16.55
C PRO A 39 -9.89 -4.44 17.03
N PHE A 40 -9.75 -3.19 16.61
CA PHE A 40 -8.65 -2.30 16.96
C PHE A 40 -9.07 -1.14 17.87
N ASN A 41 -10.33 -1.12 18.32
CA ASN A 41 -10.91 -0.04 19.13
C ASN A 41 -10.72 1.37 18.54
N VAL A 42 -10.70 1.49 17.20
CA VAL A 42 -10.51 2.76 16.52
C VAL A 42 -11.69 3.69 16.84
N GLY A 43 -11.42 4.82 17.48
CA GLY A 43 -12.44 5.80 17.89
C GLY A 43 -13.22 5.44 19.16
N GLU A 44 -12.88 4.34 19.82
CA GLU A 44 -13.38 4.00 21.16
C GLU A 44 -12.50 4.70 22.19
N THR A 45 -13.11 5.27 23.24
CA THR A 45 -12.38 5.93 24.34
C THR A 45 -13.06 5.63 25.66
N ASP A 46 -12.35 5.85 26.78
CA ASP A 46 -12.91 5.69 28.13
C ASP A 46 -14.14 6.60 28.39
N LYS A 47 -14.35 7.62 27.56
CA LYS A 47 -15.51 8.54 27.61
C LYS A 47 -16.64 8.13 26.65
N GLY A 48 -16.54 6.95 26.05
CA GLY A 48 -17.46 6.43 25.04
C GLY A 48 -16.89 6.48 23.62
N ALA A 49 -17.54 5.74 22.73
CA ALA A 49 -17.20 5.68 21.32
C ALA A 49 -17.59 6.95 20.57
N LYS A 50 -16.78 7.35 19.59
CA LYS A 50 -17.16 8.42 18.65
C LYS A 50 -18.43 8.03 17.90
N SER A 51 -19.23 9.02 17.53
CA SER A 51 -20.53 8.81 16.88
C SER A 51 -20.46 8.02 15.57
N TRP A 52 -19.32 8.02 14.88
CA TRP A 52 -19.10 7.25 13.65
C TRP A 52 -18.70 5.79 13.88
N VAL A 53 -18.29 5.40 15.10
CA VAL A 53 -17.96 3.99 15.41
C VAL A 53 -19.18 3.09 15.21
N LYS A 54 -20.39 3.61 15.46
CA LYS A 54 -21.66 2.89 15.20
C LYS A 54 -21.87 2.49 13.73
N ASN A 55 -21.15 3.14 12.80
CA ASN A 55 -21.22 2.84 11.37
C ASN A 55 -20.26 1.72 10.97
N MET A 56 -19.46 1.18 11.89
CA MET A 56 -18.68 -0.04 11.69
C MET A 56 -19.62 -1.25 11.78
N THR A 57 -20.29 -1.55 10.68
CA THR A 57 -21.30 -2.61 10.61
C THR A 57 -20.70 -4.00 10.34
N SER A 58 -19.39 -4.09 10.07
CA SER A 58 -18.70 -5.37 9.83
C SER A 58 -17.22 -5.30 10.30
N PRO A 59 -16.59 -6.44 10.60
CA PRO A 59 -15.17 -6.51 10.96
C PRO A 59 -14.26 -5.93 9.87
N GLU A 60 -14.60 -6.10 8.59
CA GLU A 60 -13.84 -5.56 7.46
C GLU A 60 -13.79 -4.03 7.48
N ILE A 61 -14.89 -3.38 7.90
CA ILE A 61 -14.94 -1.91 8.03
C ILE A 61 -14.03 -1.45 9.16
N GLY A 62 -14.05 -2.11 10.33
CA GLY A 62 -13.14 -1.79 11.43
C GLY A 62 -11.67 -2.02 11.08
N ILE A 63 -11.36 -3.13 10.41
CA ILE A 63 -10.01 -3.42 9.90
C ILE A 63 -9.59 -2.32 8.92
N TYR A 64 -10.46 -1.91 8.00
CA TYR A 64 -10.14 -0.85 7.05
C TYR A 64 -9.93 0.50 7.73
N ALA A 65 -10.79 0.87 8.69
CA ALA A 65 -10.66 2.11 9.45
C ALA A 65 -9.33 2.18 10.22
N TYR A 66 -8.94 1.06 10.82
CA TYR A 66 -7.63 0.92 11.45
C TYR A 66 -6.49 1.11 10.46
N MET A 67 -6.51 0.36 9.34
CA MET A 67 -5.45 0.43 8.33
C MET A 67 -5.34 1.83 7.72
N ASP A 68 -6.46 2.53 7.51
CA ASP A 68 -6.48 3.89 7.00
C ASP A 68 -5.99 4.91 8.05
N LEU A 69 -6.36 4.77 9.33
CA LEU A 69 -5.84 5.58 10.43
C LEU A 69 -4.31 5.46 10.53
N MET A 70 -3.81 4.23 10.54
CA MET A 70 -2.39 3.97 10.65
C MET A 70 -1.63 4.57 9.47
N ALA A 71 -2.13 4.38 8.24
CA ALA A 71 -1.50 4.93 7.05
C ALA A 71 -1.49 6.47 7.00
N ASN A 72 -2.62 7.11 7.35
CA ASN A 72 -2.76 8.57 7.21
C ASN A 72 -2.14 9.37 8.35
N ASP A 73 -1.96 8.78 9.53
CA ASP A 73 -1.61 9.53 10.74
C ASP A 73 -0.36 8.95 11.43
N TYR A 74 -0.29 7.64 11.66
CA TYR A 74 0.86 7.05 12.37
C TYR A 74 2.05 6.74 11.48
N LEU A 75 1.82 6.54 10.18
CA LEU A 75 2.82 6.21 9.17
C LEU A 75 2.97 7.32 8.11
N SER A 76 2.43 8.51 8.37
CA SER A 76 2.49 9.64 7.44
C SER A 76 3.89 10.21 7.29
N ASP A 77 4.66 10.22 8.37
CA ASP A 77 5.99 10.81 8.51
C ASP A 77 7.09 9.79 8.83
N LYS A 78 6.73 8.51 9.00
CA LYS A 78 7.64 7.45 9.45
C LYS A 78 7.22 6.07 8.95
N THR A 79 8.18 5.15 8.87
CA THR A 79 7.94 3.74 8.56
C THR A 79 7.44 2.97 9.79
N SER A 80 6.92 1.75 9.59
CA SER A 80 6.56 0.84 10.67
C SER A 80 7.73 0.51 11.61
N ASP A 81 8.95 0.44 11.07
CA ASP A 81 10.15 0.22 11.88
C ASP A 81 10.45 1.45 12.76
N GLN A 82 10.42 2.64 12.16
CA GLN A 82 10.61 3.91 12.87
C GLN A 82 9.54 4.15 13.93
N LEU A 83 8.32 3.66 13.70
CA LEU A 83 7.23 3.70 14.67
C LEU A 83 7.55 2.91 15.95
N LEU A 84 8.52 1.99 15.92
CA LEU A 84 8.88 1.10 17.02
C LEU A 84 10.28 1.36 17.62
N GLU A 85 11.05 2.29 17.04
CA GLU A 85 12.49 2.46 17.33
C GLU A 85 12.81 3.15 18.67
N LYS A 86 11.88 3.89 19.29
CA LYS A 86 12.15 4.65 20.54
C LYS A 86 11.16 4.39 21.66
N GLN A 87 11.55 3.74 22.74
CA GLN A 87 10.67 3.53 23.90
C GLN A 87 10.15 4.87 24.46
N GLY A 88 8.83 5.01 24.62
CA GLY A 88 8.22 6.24 25.14
C GLY A 88 8.01 7.35 24.10
N GLU A 89 8.53 7.21 22.88
CA GLU A 89 8.24 8.04 21.69
C GLU A 89 7.88 7.16 20.48
N SER A 90 7.63 5.86 20.69
CA SER A 90 7.15 4.93 19.67
C SER A 90 5.64 5.06 19.61
N PHE A 91 5.04 4.74 18.47
CA PHE A 91 3.57 4.73 18.37
C PHE A 91 2.89 6.07 18.67
N VAL A 92 3.58 7.18 18.37
CA VAL A 92 3.02 8.54 18.32
C VAL A 92 2.99 9.04 16.89
N ASN A 93 1.88 9.64 16.48
CA ASN A 93 1.79 10.29 15.17
C ASN A 93 2.65 11.59 15.12
N GLU A 94 2.71 12.23 13.96
CA GLU A 94 3.43 13.50 13.74
C GLU A 94 2.98 14.62 14.72
N LYS A 95 1.75 14.55 15.23
CA LYS A 95 1.16 15.54 16.16
C LYS A 95 1.46 15.24 17.63
N GLY A 96 2.19 14.16 17.93
CA GLY A 96 2.47 13.71 19.30
C GLY A 96 1.28 13.02 20.00
N SER A 97 0.24 12.65 19.25
CA SER A 97 -0.88 11.84 19.75
C SER A 97 -0.49 10.36 19.76
N ARG A 98 -0.87 9.68 20.85
CA ARG A 98 -0.65 8.24 21.05
C ARG A 98 -1.86 7.45 20.59
N TYR A 99 -1.63 6.22 20.13
CA TYR A 99 -2.71 5.30 19.79
C TYR A 99 -3.52 4.90 21.03
N ALA A 100 -2.82 4.54 22.11
CA ALA A 100 -3.42 4.19 23.39
C ALA A 100 -2.88 5.07 24.52
N SER A 101 -3.74 5.34 25.52
CA SER A 101 -3.37 6.13 26.71
C SER A 101 -2.76 5.28 27.83
N ALA A 102 -2.86 3.95 27.74
CA ALA A 102 -2.33 3.03 28.74
C ALA A 102 -0.79 3.16 28.86
N PRO A 103 -0.23 3.44 30.05
CA PRO A 103 1.19 3.77 30.20
C PRO A 103 2.18 2.72 29.70
N ARG A 104 1.79 1.44 29.70
CA ARG A 104 2.64 0.30 29.32
C ARG A 104 2.28 -0.31 27.96
N TYR A 105 1.38 0.31 27.20
CA TYR A 105 0.90 -0.23 25.91
C TYR A 105 2.03 -0.58 24.94
N GLU A 106 2.95 0.37 24.69
CA GLU A 106 4.08 0.14 23.78
C GLU A 106 4.99 -1.01 24.22
N MET A 107 5.19 -1.15 25.54
CA MET A 107 5.99 -2.23 26.10
C MET A 107 5.32 -3.58 25.84
N GLU A 108 4.01 -3.68 26.11
CA GLU A 108 3.23 -4.90 25.87
C GLU A 108 3.19 -5.24 24.37
N LEU A 109 3.08 -4.24 23.49
CA LEU A 109 3.16 -4.37 22.04
C LEU A 109 4.49 -4.98 21.60
N LYS A 110 5.61 -4.36 21.99
CA LYS A 110 6.96 -4.82 21.63
C LYS A 110 7.27 -6.20 22.21
N ALA A 111 6.81 -6.47 23.43
CA ALA A 111 6.97 -7.77 24.06
C ALA A 111 6.24 -8.87 23.27
N MET A 112 4.99 -8.61 22.84
CA MET A 112 4.24 -9.57 22.02
C MET A 112 4.87 -9.76 20.64
N MET A 113 5.38 -8.69 20.01
CA MET A 113 6.15 -8.80 18.77
C MET A 113 7.36 -9.72 18.94
N GLY A 114 8.13 -9.55 20.02
CA GLY A 114 9.26 -10.42 20.29
C GLY A 114 8.86 -11.88 20.54
N GLN A 115 7.72 -12.14 21.18
CA GLN A 115 7.20 -13.51 21.30
C GLN A 115 6.87 -14.13 19.92
N VAL A 116 6.21 -13.37 19.04
CA VAL A 116 5.91 -13.82 17.67
C VAL A 116 7.21 -14.13 16.92
N MET A 117 8.20 -13.22 16.98
CA MET A 117 9.51 -13.44 16.33
C MET A 117 10.25 -14.66 16.89
N LEU A 118 10.20 -14.87 18.20
CA LEU A 118 10.82 -16.02 18.87
C LEU A 118 10.23 -17.33 18.32
N VAL A 119 8.89 -17.42 18.29
CA VAL A 119 8.16 -18.60 17.81
C VAL A 119 8.39 -18.83 16.31
N ALA A 120 8.35 -17.77 15.51
CA ALA A 120 8.57 -17.85 14.06
C ALA A 120 9.97 -18.38 13.70
N GLU A 121 10.98 -18.10 14.53
CA GLU A 121 12.34 -18.63 14.38
C GLU A 121 12.52 -20.04 14.98
N GLY A 122 11.43 -20.70 15.38
CA GLY A 122 11.48 -22.02 16.03
C GLY A 122 12.15 -22.00 17.41
N LYS A 123 12.35 -20.82 18.00
CA LYS A 123 12.98 -20.65 19.31
C LYS A 123 11.92 -20.64 20.39
N ARG A 124 12.25 -21.24 21.53
CA ARG A 124 11.44 -21.21 22.75
C ARG A 124 12.29 -21.56 23.94
N THR A 125 11.99 -20.96 25.08
CA THR A 125 12.48 -21.45 26.37
C THR A 125 11.51 -22.51 26.88
N LYS A 126 12.02 -23.62 27.41
CA LYS A 126 11.24 -24.71 28.00
C LYS A 126 10.97 -24.48 29.49
N VAL A 127 11.87 -23.79 30.17
CA VAL A 127 11.73 -23.46 31.61
C VAL A 127 11.81 -21.97 31.87
N SER A 128 11.16 -21.52 32.94
CA SER A 128 11.34 -20.16 33.46
C SER A 128 12.71 -20.03 34.13
N VAL A 129 13.36 -18.89 33.93
CA VAL A 129 14.70 -18.57 34.45
C VAL A 129 14.69 -17.26 35.21
N GLY A 130 15.67 -17.01 36.07
CA GLY A 130 15.79 -15.76 36.82
C GLY A 130 16.04 -15.96 38.32
N LYS A 131 15.21 -15.38 39.18
CA LYS A 131 15.48 -15.28 40.62
C LYS A 131 15.70 -16.65 41.29
N GLY A 132 16.91 -16.87 41.82
CA GLY A 132 17.35 -18.09 42.51
C GLY A 132 18.67 -18.65 41.99
N LYS A 133 19.27 -19.62 42.67
CA LYS A 133 20.49 -20.34 42.22
C LYS A 133 20.16 -21.71 41.60
N GLY A 134 19.05 -21.79 40.86
CA GLY A 134 18.49 -23.07 40.39
C GLY A 134 19.14 -23.58 39.10
N LYS A 135 19.07 -24.92 38.88
CA LYS A 135 19.52 -25.62 37.66
C LYS A 135 18.99 -24.98 36.36
N ASN A 136 17.81 -24.34 36.40
CA ASN A 136 17.22 -23.67 35.24
C ASN A 136 18.07 -22.49 34.74
N ASN A 137 18.78 -21.77 35.61
CA ASN A 137 19.64 -20.67 35.21
C ASN A 137 20.92 -21.16 34.51
N GLU A 138 21.33 -22.39 34.80
CA GLU A 138 22.50 -23.04 34.18
C GLU A 138 22.13 -23.82 32.91
N SER A 139 20.83 -23.96 32.63
CA SER A 139 20.30 -24.64 31.45
C SER A 139 20.58 -23.87 30.15
N GLU A 140 20.31 -24.51 29.00
CA GLU A 140 20.35 -23.83 27.69
C GLU A 140 19.44 -22.60 27.64
N ASP A 141 18.27 -22.65 28.29
CA ASP A 141 17.34 -21.52 28.37
C ASP A 141 17.93 -20.37 29.19
N GLY A 142 18.60 -20.69 30.29
CA GLY A 142 19.28 -19.71 31.15
C GLY A 142 20.41 -19.01 30.40
N LYS A 143 21.25 -19.77 29.70
CA LYS A 143 22.32 -19.24 28.84
C LYS A 143 21.76 -18.40 27.69
N PHE A 144 20.67 -18.84 27.07
CA PHE A 144 20.00 -18.12 25.99
C PHE A 144 19.52 -16.73 26.44
N VAL A 145 18.81 -16.65 27.56
CA VAL A 145 18.35 -15.36 28.11
C VAL A 145 19.52 -14.50 28.58
N ALA A 146 20.51 -15.07 29.27
CA ALA A 146 21.70 -14.36 29.73
C ALA A 146 22.47 -13.71 28.58
N ASN A 147 22.70 -14.44 27.49
CA ASN A 147 23.43 -13.93 26.34
C ASN A 147 22.74 -12.73 25.68
N MET A 148 21.40 -12.75 25.57
CA MET A 148 20.65 -11.62 25.03
C MET A 148 20.73 -10.40 25.96
N LEU A 149 20.60 -10.60 27.27
CA LEU A 149 20.73 -9.52 28.26
C LEU A 149 22.13 -8.89 28.25
N ILE A 150 23.18 -9.71 28.16
CA ILE A 150 24.57 -9.26 28.04
C ILE A 150 24.74 -8.41 26.78
N ALA A 151 24.18 -8.85 25.64
CA ALA A 151 24.22 -8.09 24.39
C ALA A 151 23.48 -6.74 24.49
N LEU A 152 22.40 -6.70 25.28
CA LEU A 152 21.65 -5.48 25.61
C LEU A 152 22.31 -4.60 26.68
N GLY A 153 23.46 -5.01 27.23
CA GLY A 153 24.20 -4.25 28.23
C GLY A 153 23.80 -4.53 29.69
N TYR A 154 22.85 -5.42 29.93
CA TYR A 154 22.43 -5.85 31.28
C TYR A 154 23.35 -6.97 31.80
N LYS A 155 24.59 -6.58 32.10
CA LYS A 155 25.63 -7.49 32.58
C LYS A 155 25.57 -7.63 34.10
N ASP A 156 25.18 -8.81 34.58
CA ASP A 156 25.25 -9.16 36.00
C ASP A 156 25.74 -10.60 36.16
N LYS A 157 26.40 -10.89 37.28
CA LYS A 157 26.82 -12.26 37.63
C LYS A 157 25.62 -13.14 38.00
N ASN A 158 24.52 -12.54 38.45
CA ASN A 158 23.26 -13.20 38.77
C ASN A 158 22.22 -12.89 37.67
N LEU A 159 21.76 -13.93 36.97
CA LEU A 159 20.76 -13.79 35.90
C LEU A 159 19.45 -13.15 36.39
N GLY A 160 19.00 -13.48 37.60
CA GLY A 160 17.82 -12.86 38.21
C GLY A 160 18.00 -11.36 38.40
N THR A 161 19.16 -10.92 38.88
CA THR A 161 19.47 -9.48 39.02
C THR A 161 19.56 -8.76 37.67
N ALA A 162 20.14 -9.40 36.65
CA ALA A 162 20.13 -8.84 35.29
C ALA A 162 18.69 -8.66 34.76
N ILE A 163 17.81 -9.64 34.98
CA ILE A 163 16.40 -9.57 34.61
C ILE A 163 15.67 -8.48 35.41
N GLU A 164 15.88 -8.38 36.73
CA GLU A 164 15.29 -7.31 37.56
C GLU A 164 15.70 -5.93 37.04
N ASN A 165 16.98 -5.74 36.70
CA ASN A 165 17.47 -4.47 36.16
C ASN A 165 16.86 -4.16 34.79
N PHE A 166 16.76 -5.16 33.91
CA PHE A 166 16.05 -5.03 32.64
C PHE A 166 14.59 -4.63 32.83
N GLN A 167 13.86 -5.34 33.71
CA GLN A 167 12.45 -5.04 34.00
C GLN A 167 12.28 -3.61 34.53
N LYS A 168 13.13 -3.15 35.45
CA LYS A 168 13.06 -1.77 36.00
C LYS A 168 13.26 -0.71 34.92
N VAL A 169 14.21 -0.91 34.02
CA VAL A 169 14.60 0.11 33.03
C VAL A 169 13.67 0.06 31.81
N GLU A 170 13.40 -1.13 31.28
CA GLU A 170 12.75 -1.31 29.98
C GLU A 170 11.25 -1.62 30.08
N MET A 171 10.80 -2.21 31.19
CA MET A 171 9.39 -2.56 31.34
C MET A 171 8.64 -1.59 32.25
N PHE A 172 9.26 -1.22 33.36
CA PHE A 172 8.66 -0.42 34.42
C PHE A 172 9.47 0.86 34.76
N PRO A 173 9.91 1.67 33.77
CA PRO A 173 10.52 2.95 34.08
C PRO A 173 9.53 3.87 34.80
N PRO A 174 10.02 4.87 35.58
CA PRO A 174 9.18 5.87 36.21
C PRO A 174 8.20 6.51 35.21
N LEU A 175 6.96 6.69 35.63
CA LEU A 175 5.93 7.31 34.77
C LEU A 175 6.24 8.79 34.52
N THR A 176 6.07 9.21 33.27
CA THR A 176 6.06 10.62 32.89
C THR A 176 4.85 11.36 33.49
N GLU A 177 4.89 12.69 33.60
CA GLU A 177 3.75 13.48 34.08
C GLU A 177 2.48 13.25 33.24
N LYS A 178 2.63 13.08 31.92
CA LYS A 178 1.52 12.74 31.02
C LYS A 178 0.92 11.37 31.37
N GLN A 179 1.75 10.35 31.61
CA GLN A 179 1.26 9.02 32.05
C GLN A 179 0.61 9.06 33.43
N LYS A 180 1.17 9.82 34.38
CA LYS A 180 0.55 10.03 35.70
C LYS A 180 -0.83 10.67 35.57
N SER A 181 -1.01 11.61 34.63
CA SER A 181 -2.32 12.23 34.37
C SER A 181 -3.36 11.21 33.86
N TYR A 182 -2.95 10.25 33.03
CA TYR A 182 -3.83 9.16 32.58
C TYR A 182 -4.21 8.22 33.71
N VAL A 183 -3.24 7.81 34.54
CA VAL A 183 -3.49 6.93 35.70
C VAL A 183 -4.48 7.55 36.69
N LYS A 184 -4.52 8.89 36.80
CA LYS A 184 -5.48 9.61 37.66
C LYS A 184 -6.92 9.53 37.18
N ILE A 185 -7.14 9.38 35.87
CA ILE A 185 -8.48 9.37 35.27
C ILE A 185 -8.98 7.96 34.91
N MET A 186 -8.17 6.93 35.14
CA MET A 186 -8.58 5.52 34.97
C MET A 186 -9.77 5.18 35.87
N ASN A 187 -10.65 4.30 35.39
CA ASN A 187 -11.68 3.72 36.24
C ASN A 187 -11.06 2.84 37.34
N LYS A 188 -11.83 2.54 38.38
CA LYS A 188 -11.35 1.81 39.57
C LYS A 188 -10.79 0.42 39.24
N GLY A 189 -11.39 -0.30 38.29
CA GLY A 189 -10.97 -1.65 37.92
C GLY A 189 -9.64 -1.66 37.18
N ASP A 190 -9.52 -0.80 36.17
CA ASP A 190 -8.30 -0.67 35.36
C ASP A 190 -7.15 -0.13 36.21
N LYS A 191 -7.43 0.82 37.11
CA LYS A 191 -6.44 1.32 38.07
C LYS A 191 -5.93 0.21 38.99
N ALA A 192 -6.79 -0.63 39.53
CA ALA A 192 -6.37 -1.75 40.39
C ALA A 192 -5.52 -2.78 39.62
N SER A 193 -5.89 -3.08 38.37
CA SER A 193 -5.11 -3.95 37.48
C SER A 193 -3.73 -3.36 37.17
N PHE A 194 -3.70 -2.05 36.87
CA PHE A 194 -2.46 -1.30 36.63
C PHE A 194 -1.55 -1.29 37.86
N ASP A 195 -2.06 -0.87 39.02
CA ASP A 195 -1.28 -0.76 40.26
C ASP A 195 -0.72 -2.14 40.68
N LYS A 196 -1.49 -3.23 40.48
CA LYS A 196 -1.01 -4.61 40.69
C LYS A 196 0.15 -4.96 39.76
N LYS A 197 0.02 -4.67 38.46
CA LYS A 197 1.09 -4.92 37.47
C LYS A 197 2.35 -4.13 37.79
N GLU A 198 2.23 -2.86 38.19
CA GLU A 198 3.38 -2.02 38.58
C GLU A 198 4.09 -2.58 39.83
N ALA A 199 3.32 -3.06 40.82
CA ALA A 199 3.88 -3.60 42.06
C ALA A 199 4.60 -4.95 41.87
N SER A 200 4.10 -5.82 40.98
CA SER A 200 4.63 -7.18 40.80
C SER A 200 5.46 -7.37 39.53
N GLY A 201 5.58 -6.34 38.68
CA GLY A 201 6.18 -6.45 37.34
C GLY A 201 7.70 -6.61 37.33
N VAL A 202 8.37 -6.21 38.42
CA VAL A 202 9.81 -6.37 38.63
C VAL A 202 10.04 -7.51 39.62
N ASP A 203 9.98 -8.73 39.12
CA ASP A 203 10.05 -9.96 39.92
C ASP A 203 11.36 -10.74 39.73
N GLY A 204 12.19 -10.34 38.77
CA GLY A 204 13.43 -11.03 38.42
C GLY A 204 13.22 -12.35 37.70
N TRP A 205 12.01 -12.63 37.22
CA TRP A 205 11.66 -13.84 36.49
C TRP A 205 11.45 -13.57 35.01
N CYS A 206 11.95 -14.51 34.21
CA CYS A 206 11.71 -14.58 32.78
C CYS A 206 10.96 -15.88 32.49
N GLY A 207 9.63 -15.77 32.38
CA GLY A 207 8.75 -16.88 32.03
C GLY A 207 8.77 -17.21 30.54
N THR A 208 8.33 -18.43 30.19
CA THR A 208 8.48 -18.99 28.84
C THR A 208 7.60 -18.34 27.76
N LYS A 209 6.55 -17.64 28.17
CA LYS A 209 5.59 -16.94 27.28
C LYS A 209 5.27 -15.51 27.76
N GLY A 210 6.08 -14.99 28.68
CA GLY A 210 5.83 -13.71 29.36
C GLY A 210 6.39 -12.49 28.60
N ASN A 211 5.98 -11.31 29.04
CA ASN A 211 6.43 -10.05 28.44
C ASN A 211 7.95 -9.84 28.56
N THR A 212 8.57 -10.30 29.65
CA THR A 212 10.03 -10.21 29.86
C THR A 212 10.81 -10.85 28.72
N LEU A 213 10.53 -12.13 28.41
CA LEU A 213 11.23 -12.85 27.34
C LEU A 213 10.98 -12.21 25.98
N GLY A 214 9.73 -11.83 25.73
CA GLY A 214 9.32 -11.17 24.50
C GLY A 214 10.08 -9.87 24.27
N LEU A 215 10.11 -8.99 25.27
CA LEU A 215 10.77 -7.69 25.13
C LEU A 215 12.29 -7.83 24.99
N ILE A 216 12.93 -8.72 25.78
CA ILE A 216 14.36 -9.05 25.62
C ILE A 216 14.63 -9.47 24.18
N TYR A 217 13.83 -10.39 23.64
CA TYR A 217 14.02 -10.90 22.29
C TYR A 217 13.82 -9.83 21.24
N PHE A 218 12.75 -9.04 21.35
CA PHE A 218 12.49 -7.92 20.45
C PHE A 218 13.67 -6.95 20.40
N MET A 219 14.13 -6.46 21.55
CA MET A 219 15.24 -5.52 21.62
C MET A 219 16.55 -6.12 21.12
N TYR A 220 16.83 -7.39 21.46
CA TYR A 220 18.00 -8.11 20.98
C TYR A 220 18.03 -8.20 19.44
N LYS A 221 16.88 -8.47 18.81
CA LYS A 221 16.77 -8.48 17.35
C LYS A 221 16.98 -7.09 16.75
N GLN A 222 16.50 -6.05 17.42
CA GLN A 222 16.73 -4.66 16.99
C GLN A 222 18.22 -4.26 17.06
N LEU A 223 19.01 -4.77 18.02
CA LEU A 223 20.47 -4.56 18.02
C LEU A 223 21.12 -5.08 16.74
N GLY A 224 20.74 -6.27 16.28
CA GLY A 224 21.24 -6.87 15.05
C GLY A 224 20.77 -6.17 13.75
N VAL A 225 19.67 -5.41 13.82
CA VAL A 225 19.20 -4.54 12.74
C VAL A 225 19.93 -3.20 12.77
N ASN A 226 20.18 -2.65 13.96
CA ASN A 226 20.85 -1.36 14.14
C ASN A 226 22.37 -1.43 13.89
N SER A 227 23.03 -2.55 14.23
CA SER A 227 24.42 -2.83 13.84
C SER A 227 24.54 -3.01 12.32
N ARG A 228 23.56 -3.69 11.71
CA ARG A 228 23.43 -3.74 10.24
C ARG A 228 23.12 -2.37 9.66
N LYS A 229 22.37 -1.48 10.33
CA LYS A 229 22.15 -0.07 9.91
C LYS A 229 23.41 0.79 10.03
N SER A 230 24.27 0.57 11.02
CA SER A 230 25.55 1.28 11.14
C SER A 230 26.61 0.78 10.16
N GLU A 231 26.66 -0.53 9.87
CA GLU A 231 27.45 -1.10 8.77
C GLU A 231 26.87 -0.74 7.39
N SER A 232 25.54 -0.64 7.28
CA SER A 232 24.83 -0.26 6.04
C SER A 232 24.65 1.24 5.82
N LYS A 233 25.18 2.10 6.70
CA LYS A 233 25.60 3.45 6.28
C LYS A 233 26.58 3.40 5.10
N ASN A 234 27.18 2.22 4.84
CA ASN A 234 27.94 1.89 3.63
C ASN A 234 27.30 0.88 2.65
N LYS A 235 26.05 0.40 2.84
CA LYS A 235 25.25 -0.38 1.86
C LYS A 235 23.92 -0.85 2.45
N ILE A 236 22.83 -0.13 2.19
CA ILE A 236 21.46 -0.46 2.62
C ILE A 236 21.03 -1.83 2.09
N VAL A 237 20.73 -2.78 2.99
CA VAL A 237 20.05 -4.06 2.72
C VAL A 237 18.95 -4.25 3.76
N SER A 238 17.69 -4.32 3.33
CA SER A 238 16.53 -4.71 4.14
C SER A 238 16.40 -6.25 4.19
N SER A 239 15.92 -6.76 5.32
CA SER A 239 15.86 -8.20 5.66
C SER A 239 14.84 -8.98 4.79
N PRO A 240 15.11 -10.24 4.36
CA PRO A 240 14.32 -10.97 3.35
C PRO A 240 13.28 -11.97 3.91
N LEU A 241 13.12 -12.09 5.22
CA LEU A 241 12.29 -13.16 5.81
C LEU A 241 10.98 -12.56 6.30
N LEU A 242 9.97 -12.55 5.43
CA LEU A 242 8.51 -12.57 5.70
C LEU A 242 7.69 -12.38 4.41
N GLU A 243 8.30 -11.98 3.29
CA GLU A 243 7.55 -11.65 2.06
C GLU A 243 7.05 -12.87 1.27
N GLU A 244 7.78 -13.99 1.19
CA GLU A 244 7.42 -15.08 0.25
C GLU A 244 6.17 -15.90 0.66
N GLU A 245 5.89 -16.07 1.94
CA GLU A 245 4.81 -16.96 2.40
C GLU A 245 3.42 -16.29 2.39
N MET A 246 3.35 -14.96 2.43
CA MET A 246 2.08 -14.22 2.35
C MET A 246 1.50 -14.14 0.93
N TYR A 247 2.34 -14.30 -0.10
CA TYR A 247 1.90 -14.23 -1.51
C TYR A 247 1.08 -15.45 -1.97
N GLN A 248 1.23 -16.60 -1.30
CA GLN A 248 0.52 -17.83 -1.67
C GLN A 248 -0.92 -17.87 -1.13
N TYR A 249 -1.24 -17.15 -0.05
CA TYR A 249 -2.56 -17.25 0.61
C TYR A 249 -3.63 -16.29 0.07
N ILE A 250 -3.26 -15.29 -0.74
CA ILE A 250 -4.20 -14.29 -1.29
C ILE A 250 -4.84 -14.76 -2.61
N ALA A 251 -4.43 -15.92 -3.15
CA ALA A 251 -4.94 -16.44 -4.43
C ALA A 251 -6.30 -17.17 -4.32
N VAL A 252 -6.88 -17.35 -3.13
CA VAL A 252 -8.15 -18.06 -2.96
C VAL A 252 -8.98 -17.35 -1.88
N GLN A 253 -9.89 -16.46 -2.30
CA GLN A 253 -11.29 -16.35 -1.82
C GLN A 253 -11.96 -15.11 -2.44
N ASP A 254 -13.16 -15.36 -2.98
CA ASP A 254 -14.11 -14.43 -3.59
C ASP A 254 -14.35 -13.17 -2.73
N ASN A 255 -14.45 -11.96 -3.28
CA ASN A 255 -15.41 -11.47 -4.28
C ASN A 255 -16.85 -11.41 -3.73
N THR A 256 -17.09 -10.52 -2.76
CA THR A 256 -18.34 -9.78 -2.54
C THR A 256 -18.06 -8.69 -1.49
N TYR A 257 -18.28 -7.42 -1.81
CA TYR A 257 -18.77 -6.34 -0.94
C TYR A 257 -18.56 -4.99 -1.63
N VAL A 258 -19.66 -4.46 -2.17
CA VAL A 258 -19.83 -3.14 -2.77
C VAL A 258 -20.26 -2.18 -1.66
N HIS A 259 -19.57 -1.05 -1.46
CA HIS A 259 -20.17 0.30 -1.57
C HIS A 259 -19.16 1.43 -1.27
N GLN A 260 -19.12 2.38 -2.21
CA GLN A 260 -18.87 3.79 -1.94
C GLN A 260 -20.02 4.30 -1.06
N ASP A 261 -19.76 4.84 0.12
CA ASP A 261 -20.59 5.85 0.82
C ASP A 261 -20.26 5.87 2.32
N TYR A 262 -19.03 6.23 2.70
CA TYR A 262 -18.74 6.74 4.04
C TYR A 262 -17.52 7.66 3.98
N LEU A 263 -17.74 8.92 3.61
CA LEU A 263 -16.95 10.04 4.13
C LEU A 263 -17.68 11.38 3.89
N PRO A 264 -18.35 11.93 4.90
CA PRO A 264 -18.32 13.38 5.08
C PRO A 264 -17.73 13.77 6.44
N ALA A 265 -16.99 14.88 6.40
CA ALA A 265 -16.50 15.69 7.52
C ALA A 265 -15.20 15.24 8.23
N LEU A 266 -14.06 15.55 7.62
CA LEU A 266 -12.81 15.92 8.32
C LEU A 266 -12.01 16.91 7.42
N ILE A 267 -12.68 17.95 6.95
CA ILE A 267 -12.05 19.18 6.43
C ILE A 267 -12.77 20.34 7.10
N ASP A 268 -12.44 20.57 8.36
CA ASP A 268 -12.52 21.90 8.93
C ASP A 268 -11.46 22.00 10.03
N GLN A 269 -10.80 23.15 10.16
CA GLN A 269 -9.59 23.44 10.96
C GLN A 269 -8.23 23.24 10.27
N LYS A 270 -7.99 23.91 9.14
CA LYS A 270 -6.68 24.56 8.87
C LYS A 270 -6.87 25.82 8.03
N GLU A 271 -7.49 26.85 8.61
CA GLU A 271 -7.20 28.23 8.24
C GLU A 271 -6.35 28.86 9.34
N LYS A 272 -5.07 29.11 9.04
CA LYS A 272 -4.42 30.43 9.16
C LYS A 272 -2.90 30.32 8.91
N GLN A 273 -2.46 31.18 7.98
CA GLN A 273 -1.08 31.60 7.64
C GLN A 273 -0.27 30.52 6.87
N GLU A 274 0.26 30.73 5.65
CA GLU A 274 0.85 31.92 4.98
C GLU A 274 0.64 31.88 3.42
N PRO A 275 1.51 32.49 2.57
CA PRO A 275 1.28 33.73 1.86
C PRO A 275 0.86 33.55 0.38
N LYS A 276 0.32 34.65 -0.16
CA LYS A 276 -0.22 34.80 -1.51
C LYS A 276 0.84 34.53 -2.59
N THR A 277 0.64 33.48 -3.37
CA THR A 277 1.05 33.49 -4.80
C THR A 277 -0.02 32.81 -5.64
N LYS A 278 -0.78 33.63 -6.37
CA LYS A 278 -1.85 33.18 -7.27
C LYS A 278 -1.24 32.57 -8.53
N VAL A 279 -1.44 31.27 -8.73
CA VAL A 279 -1.47 30.67 -10.08
C VAL A 279 -2.82 29.98 -10.22
N SER A 280 -3.73 30.60 -10.98
CA SER A 280 -5.08 30.09 -11.19
C SER A 280 -5.08 28.99 -12.25
N ILE A 281 -5.19 27.73 -11.83
CA ILE A 281 -5.64 26.66 -12.71
C ILE A 281 -7.11 26.39 -12.37
N LYS A 282 -8.03 26.79 -13.26
CA LYS A 282 -9.45 26.44 -13.15
C LYS A 282 -9.63 24.93 -13.39
N GLN A 283 -9.49 24.11 -12.36
CA GLN A 283 -10.03 22.74 -12.40
C GLN A 283 -11.54 22.81 -12.16
N LYS A 284 -12.33 22.56 -13.21
CA LYS A 284 -13.76 22.28 -13.07
C LYS A 284 -13.92 21.02 -12.22
N SER A 285 -14.72 21.09 -11.16
CA SER A 285 -15.11 19.93 -10.35
C SER A 285 -15.68 18.83 -11.26
N ALA A 286 -15.16 17.62 -11.12
CA ALA A 286 -15.73 16.46 -11.79
C ALA A 286 -17.16 16.25 -11.27
N LYS A 287 -18.15 16.23 -12.16
CA LYS A 287 -19.51 15.80 -11.81
C LYS A 287 -19.43 14.39 -11.25
N THR A 288 -20.05 14.15 -10.09
CA THR A 288 -20.26 12.82 -9.53
C THR A 288 -20.93 11.92 -10.57
N VAL A 289 -20.33 10.76 -10.84
CA VAL A 289 -20.89 9.77 -11.77
C VAL A 289 -22.15 9.18 -11.14
N THR A 290 -23.26 9.18 -11.87
CA THR A 290 -24.52 8.56 -11.42
C THR A 290 -24.32 7.04 -11.30
N PRO A 291 -24.58 6.43 -10.13
CA PRO A 291 -24.51 4.98 -9.97
C PRO A 291 -25.42 4.25 -10.96
N PHE A 292 -25.00 3.06 -11.41
CA PHE A 292 -25.71 2.31 -12.45
C PHE A 292 -27.20 2.09 -12.11
N ASP A 293 -27.52 1.81 -10.85
CA ASP A 293 -28.90 1.52 -10.44
C ASP A 293 -29.83 2.74 -10.58
N ASP A 294 -29.27 3.94 -10.43
CA ASP A 294 -29.97 5.23 -10.57
C ASP A 294 -30.14 5.68 -12.03
N ILE A 295 -29.51 4.97 -12.97
CA ILE A 295 -29.66 5.26 -14.40
C ILE A 295 -31.05 4.77 -14.86
N PRO A 296 -31.80 5.59 -15.64
CA PRO A 296 -33.11 5.19 -16.15
C PRO A 296 -33.08 3.87 -16.94
N GLU A 297 -34.09 3.03 -16.72
CA GLU A 297 -34.17 1.68 -17.30
C GLU A 297 -34.09 1.66 -18.83
N TYR A 298 -34.67 2.66 -19.50
CA TYR A 298 -34.59 2.77 -20.96
C TYR A 298 -33.15 2.94 -21.45
N PHE A 299 -32.31 3.64 -20.67
CA PHE A 299 -30.91 3.87 -21.00
C PHE A 299 -30.09 2.60 -20.75
N LYS A 300 -30.31 1.93 -19.61
CA LYS A 300 -29.68 0.63 -19.32
C LYS A 300 -29.97 -0.40 -20.41
N LYS A 301 -31.24 -0.50 -20.84
CA LYS A 301 -31.66 -1.38 -21.94
C LYS A 301 -31.01 -1.05 -23.28
N ALA A 302 -30.74 0.22 -23.57
CA ALA A 302 -30.09 0.63 -24.81
C ALA A 302 -28.63 0.18 -24.91
N PHE A 303 -27.96 -0.02 -23.77
CA PHE A 303 -26.55 -0.43 -23.69
C PHE A 303 -26.34 -1.86 -23.17
N LYS A 304 -27.40 -2.67 -23.15
CA LYS A 304 -27.30 -4.06 -22.74
C LYS A 304 -26.68 -4.90 -23.86
N ILE A 305 -25.49 -5.43 -23.62
CA ILE A 305 -24.87 -6.44 -24.49
C ILE A 305 -25.58 -7.79 -24.32
N LYS A 306 -25.55 -8.64 -25.34
CA LYS A 306 -26.18 -9.99 -25.31
C LYS A 306 -25.17 -11.11 -25.16
N SER A 307 -23.89 -10.83 -25.36
CA SER A 307 -22.80 -11.81 -25.29
C SER A 307 -21.52 -11.17 -24.79
N SER A 308 -20.59 -12.00 -24.30
CA SER A 308 -19.31 -11.50 -23.79
C SER A 308 -18.45 -10.88 -24.88
N VAL A 309 -17.70 -9.84 -24.52
CA VAL A 309 -16.76 -9.12 -25.39
C VAL A 309 -15.37 -9.17 -24.78
N GLY A 310 -14.36 -9.58 -25.55
CA GLY A 310 -13.00 -9.77 -25.04
C GLY A 310 -12.15 -10.67 -25.95
N PRO A 311 -11.07 -11.29 -25.44
CA PRO A 311 -10.20 -12.14 -26.24
C PRO A 311 -10.98 -13.25 -26.96
N LYS A 312 -10.71 -13.44 -28.26
CA LYS A 312 -11.41 -14.42 -29.12
C LYS A 312 -11.46 -15.84 -28.55
N LYS A 313 -10.47 -16.21 -27.73
CA LYS A 313 -10.39 -17.52 -27.07
C LYS A 313 -11.51 -17.75 -26.03
N TRP A 314 -12.03 -16.69 -25.43
CA TRP A 314 -12.87 -16.76 -24.22
C TRP A 314 -14.21 -16.01 -24.35
N ALA A 315 -14.30 -15.09 -25.32
CA ALA A 315 -15.49 -14.27 -25.53
C ALA A 315 -16.20 -14.63 -26.84
N THR A 316 -17.53 -14.52 -26.83
CA THR A 316 -18.37 -14.74 -28.01
C THR A 316 -18.13 -13.69 -29.09
N ASN A 317 -17.97 -12.42 -28.68
CA ASN A 317 -17.68 -11.29 -29.58
C ASN A 317 -18.69 -11.11 -30.72
N ASN A 318 -19.98 -11.13 -30.39
CA ASN A 318 -21.03 -10.81 -31.35
C ASN A 318 -20.87 -9.37 -31.86
N LYS A 319 -20.92 -9.19 -33.19
CA LYS A 319 -20.57 -7.92 -33.86
C LYS A 319 -21.29 -6.71 -33.27
N THR A 320 -22.58 -6.82 -32.98
CA THR A 320 -23.39 -5.73 -32.41
C THR A 320 -22.94 -5.34 -31.00
N ASP A 321 -22.59 -6.32 -30.16
CA ASP A 321 -22.12 -6.07 -28.80
C ASP A 321 -20.72 -5.47 -28.80
N VAL A 322 -19.85 -5.91 -29.72
CA VAL A 322 -18.52 -5.34 -29.90
C VAL A 322 -18.60 -3.88 -30.35
N THR A 323 -19.45 -3.58 -31.35
CA THR A 323 -19.70 -2.19 -31.80
C THR A 323 -20.19 -1.33 -30.63
N LEU A 324 -21.13 -1.82 -29.83
CA LEU A 324 -21.67 -1.10 -28.68
C LEU A 324 -20.57 -0.79 -27.64
N ILE A 325 -19.72 -1.77 -27.31
CA ILE A 325 -18.57 -1.57 -26.41
C ILE A 325 -17.57 -0.56 -26.98
N GLN A 326 -17.26 -0.63 -28.27
CA GLN A 326 -16.36 0.32 -28.93
C GLN A 326 -16.90 1.76 -28.84
N GLN A 327 -18.20 1.95 -29.06
CA GLN A 327 -18.88 3.23 -28.89
C GLN A 327 -18.82 3.75 -27.45
N LEU A 328 -19.05 2.88 -26.46
CA LEU A 328 -18.92 3.23 -25.05
C LEU A 328 -17.47 3.60 -24.68
N LEU A 329 -16.48 2.94 -25.27
CA LEU A 329 -15.07 3.29 -25.11
C LEU A 329 -14.74 4.65 -25.75
N GLN A 330 -15.30 4.97 -26.91
CA GLN A 330 -15.16 6.31 -27.50
C GLN A 330 -15.68 7.41 -26.57
N LEU A 331 -16.81 7.18 -25.88
CA LEU A 331 -17.29 8.09 -24.83
C LEU A 331 -16.38 8.17 -23.60
N ASN A 332 -15.50 7.21 -23.42
CA ASN A 332 -14.43 7.23 -22.43
C ASN A 332 -13.13 7.82 -23.00
N GLY A 333 -13.22 8.50 -24.14
CA GLY A 333 -12.18 9.30 -24.75
C GLY A 333 -11.13 8.45 -25.45
N TYR A 334 -11.41 7.19 -25.76
CA TYR A 334 -10.53 6.37 -26.60
C TYR A 334 -10.83 6.62 -28.07
N SER A 335 -9.79 6.64 -28.91
CA SER A 335 -9.91 6.82 -30.35
C SER A 335 -9.73 5.47 -31.05
N LEU A 336 -10.85 4.78 -31.27
CA LEU A 336 -10.93 3.48 -31.96
C LEU A 336 -12.13 3.46 -32.91
N LYS A 337 -12.10 2.56 -33.91
CA LYS A 337 -13.26 2.30 -34.77
C LYS A 337 -14.30 1.46 -34.02
N ASP A 338 -15.57 1.63 -34.37
CA ASP A 338 -16.72 0.85 -33.88
C ASP A 338 -17.20 -0.20 -34.91
N ASP A 339 -16.23 -0.81 -35.59
CA ASP A 339 -16.42 -1.77 -36.69
C ASP A 339 -16.98 -3.15 -36.28
N GLY A 340 -17.16 -3.38 -34.98
CA GLY A 340 -17.61 -4.64 -34.42
C GLY A 340 -16.53 -5.72 -34.42
N TYR A 341 -15.26 -5.34 -34.64
CA TYR A 341 -14.11 -6.24 -34.59
C TYR A 341 -13.29 -6.05 -33.30
N ILE A 342 -13.07 -7.14 -32.56
CA ILE A 342 -12.30 -7.12 -31.32
C ILE A 342 -10.79 -7.26 -31.58
N GLY A 343 -10.15 -6.14 -31.93
CA GLY A 343 -8.70 -6.10 -32.16
C GLY A 343 -7.87 -5.77 -30.91
N THR A 344 -6.54 -5.74 -31.07
CA THR A 344 -5.60 -5.33 -30.01
C THR A 344 -5.93 -3.96 -29.43
N LEU A 345 -6.37 -3.01 -30.24
CA LEU A 345 -6.75 -1.68 -29.76
C LEU A 345 -7.96 -1.75 -28.83
N SER A 346 -9.02 -2.45 -29.23
CA SER A 346 -10.20 -2.65 -28.38
C SER A 346 -9.82 -3.31 -27.05
N LEU A 347 -8.99 -4.36 -27.08
CA LEU A 347 -8.52 -5.03 -25.86
C LEU A 347 -7.65 -4.12 -24.97
N ASN A 348 -6.76 -3.31 -25.55
CA ASN A 348 -5.99 -2.31 -24.81
C ASN A 348 -6.91 -1.28 -24.14
N CYS A 349 -7.91 -0.78 -24.86
CA CYS A 349 -8.87 0.19 -24.34
C CYS A 349 -9.72 -0.41 -23.21
N ILE A 350 -10.18 -1.66 -23.34
CA ILE A 350 -10.93 -2.36 -22.28
C ILE A 350 -10.05 -2.51 -21.03
N PHE A 351 -8.84 -3.05 -21.18
CA PHE A 351 -7.92 -3.23 -20.06
C PHE A 351 -7.55 -1.92 -19.38
N HIS A 352 -7.23 -0.90 -20.17
CA HIS A 352 -6.90 0.44 -19.68
C HIS A 352 -8.09 1.06 -18.94
N PHE A 353 -9.31 0.90 -19.45
CA PHE A 353 -10.52 1.35 -18.78
C PHE A 353 -10.73 0.63 -17.44
N GLN A 354 -10.67 -0.71 -17.44
CA GLN A 354 -10.80 -1.52 -16.22
C GLN A 354 -9.80 -1.08 -15.15
N LYS A 355 -8.54 -0.83 -15.54
CA LYS A 355 -7.50 -0.32 -14.64
C LYS A 355 -7.83 1.05 -14.05
N ILE A 356 -8.26 2.01 -14.88
CA ILE A 356 -8.68 3.34 -14.40
C ILE A 356 -9.85 3.22 -13.42
N GLN A 357 -10.80 2.34 -13.72
CA GLN A 357 -11.97 2.14 -12.86
C GLN A 357 -11.67 1.34 -11.58
N GLY A 358 -10.46 0.83 -11.40
CA GLY A 358 -10.10 0.02 -10.23
C GLY A 358 -10.84 -1.32 -10.14
N ILE A 359 -11.39 -1.82 -11.26
CA ILE A 359 -12.06 -3.12 -11.35
C ILE A 359 -11.11 -4.19 -11.89
N SER A 360 -11.54 -5.46 -11.91
CA SER A 360 -10.75 -6.54 -12.50
C SER A 360 -10.34 -6.19 -13.93
N ALA A 361 -9.03 -6.17 -14.18
CA ALA A 361 -8.44 -5.83 -15.46
C ALA A 361 -7.99 -7.10 -16.19
N ASP A 362 -8.93 -7.73 -16.87
CA ASP A 362 -8.76 -9.04 -17.50
C ASP A 362 -8.99 -9.02 -19.01
N THR A 363 -9.29 -7.85 -19.61
CA THR A 363 -9.71 -7.64 -21.02
C THR A 363 -11.09 -8.21 -21.36
N MET A 364 -11.85 -8.69 -20.38
CA MET A 364 -13.15 -9.33 -20.58
C MET A 364 -14.32 -8.44 -20.12
N ILE A 365 -15.42 -8.49 -20.87
CA ILE A 365 -16.68 -7.85 -20.52
C ILE A 365 -17.78 -8.90 -20.54
N SER A 366 -18.32 -9.19 -19.36
CA SER A 366 -19.47 -10.08 -19.17
C SER A 366 -20.78 -9.33 -19.33
N ILE A 367 -21.84 -10.08 -19.67
CA ILE A 367 -23.17 -9.57 -20.10
C ILE A 367 -23.80 -8.58 -19.10
N ASP A 368 -23.51 -8.74 -17.81
CA ASP A 368 -23.95 -7.83 -16.74
C ASP A 368 -22.81 -7.54 -15.74
N GLY A 369 -21.56 -7.61 -16.22
CA GLY A 369 -20.37 -7.41 -15.39
C GLY A 369 -20.08 -5.95 -15.08
N ASP A 370 -19.18 -5.71 -14.11
CA ASP A 370 -18.85 -4.35 -13.67
C ASP A 370 -18.30 -3.48 -14.80
N THR A 371 -17.54 -4.05 -15.75
CA THR A 371 -16.98 -3.29 -16.87
C THR A 371 -18.06 -2.61 -17.71
N VAL A 372 -19.14 -3.33 -18.06
CA VAL A 372 -20.22 -2.73 -18.87
C VAL A 372 -21.03 -1.73 -18.05
N LYS A 373 -21.28 -2.00 -16.76
CA LYS A 373 -21.97 -1.05 -15.87
C LYS A 373 -21.21 0.28 -15.77
N ARG A 374 -19.90 0.24 -15.50
CA ARG A 374 -19.06 1.45 -15.40
C ARG A 374 -18.97 2.21 -16.72
N LEU A 375 -18.91 1.51 -17.86
CA LEU A 375 -18.95 2.14 -19.17
C LEU A 375 -20.26 2.92 -19.38
N VAL A 376 -21.39 2.33 -19.01
CA VAL A 376 -22.74 2.94 -19.13
C VAL A 376 -22.90 4.12 -18.17
N GLU A 377 -22.46 4.02 -16.93
CA GLU A 377 -22.44 5.12 -15.95
C GLU A 377 -21.69 6.34 -16.49
N HIS A 378 -20.49 6.10 -17.03
CA HIS A 378 -19.67 7.17 -17.62
C HIS A 378 -20.32 7.77 -18.87
N ALA A 379 -20.94 6.94 -19.71
CA ALA A 379 -21.66 7.41 -20.88
C ALA A 379 -22.87 8.29 -20.50
N TYR A 380 -23.62 7.87 -19.47
CA TYR A 380 -24.76 8.60 -18.94
C TYR A 380 -24.35 9.94 -18.35
N ALA A 381 -23.34 9.96 -17.47
CA ALA A 381 -22.83 11.18 -16.83
C ALA A 381 -22.33 12.21 -17.85
N LYS A 382 -21.81 11.74 -18.99
CA LYS A 382 -21.35 12.60 -20.09
C LYS A 382 -22.48 13.07 -20.99
N GLY A 383 -23.69 12.51 -20.87
CA GLY A 383 -24.89 12.89 -21.62
C GLY A 383 -24.68 12.81 -23.13
N ALA A 384 -23.99 11.77 -23.59
CA ALA A 384 -23.50 11.67 -24.97
C ALA A 384 -24.20 10.55 -25.78
N PHE A 385 -25.41 10.20 -25.36
CA PHE A 385 -26.29 9.27 -26.04
C PHE A 385 -27.32 10.02 -26.90
N ASP A 386 -27.39 9.65 -28.17
CA ASP A 386 -28.47 10.05 -29.08
C ASP A 386 -29.65 9.09 -28.89
N GLN A 387 -30.70 9.56 -28.20
CA GLN A 387 -31.89 8.76 -27.91
C GLN A 387 -32.64 8.34 -29.18
N THR A 388 -32.59 9.15 -30.24
CA THR A 388 -33.24 8.92 -31.52
C THR A 388 -32.60 7.78 -32.29
N ASN A 389 -31.27 7.77 -32.35
CA ASN A 389 -30.50 6.78 -33.10
C ASN A 389 -29.98 5.62 -32.24
N LYS A 390 -30.28 5.62 -30.93
CA LYS A 390 -29.82 4.65 -29.93
C LYS A 390 -28.32 4.37 -30.01
N LYS A 391 -27.52 5.40 -30.27
CA LYS A 391 -26.07 5.30 -30.42
C LYS A 391 -25.35 6.43 -29.73
N VAL A 392 -24.03 6.30 -29.65
CA VAL A 392 -23.14 7.35 -29.16
C VAL A 392 -23.08 8.54 -30.13
N ASN A 393 -22.99 9.75 -29.58
CA ASN A 393 -22.77 10.96 -30.36
C ASN A 393 -21.27 11.13 -30.68
N ASP A 394 -20.89 10.82 -31.92
CA ASP A 394 -19.51 10.80 -32.41
C ASP A 394 -18.80 12.15 -32.20
N LYS A 395 -19.45 13.27 -32.55
CA LYS A 395 -18.88 14.64 -32.35
C LYS A 395 -18.56 14.92 -30.89
N LYS A 396 -19.37 14.41 -29.96
CA LYS A 396 -19.16 14.59 -28.52
C LYS A 396 -18.06 13.66 -28.00
N ALA A 397 -17.98 12.44 -28.52
CA ALA A 397 -16.89 11.50 -28.22
C ALA A 397 -15.53 12.07 -28.67
N GLU A 398 -15.44 12.60 -29.89
CA GLU A 398 -14.26 13.29 -30.41
C GLU A 398 -13.81 14.43 -29.51
N LYS A 399 -14.75 15.29 -29.07
CA LYS A 399 -14.45 16.39 -28.14
C LYS A 399 -13.92 15.89 -26.79
N ILE A 400 -14.40 14.74 -26.29
CA ILE A 400 -13.90 14.11 -25.06
C ILE A 400 -12.48 13.55 -25.27
N ASN A 401 -12.22 12.93 -26.42
CA ASN A 401 -10.89 12.43 -26.77
C ASN A 401 -9.87 13.57 -26.87
N GLU A 402 -10.19 14.65 -27.58
CA GLU A 402 -9.31 15.83 -27.69
C GLU A 402 -9.00 16.46 -26.33
N ALA A 403 -9.95 16.44 -25.39
CA ALA A 403 -9.72 16.95 -24.03
C ALA A 403 -8.72 16.11 -23.20
N ARG A 404 -8.37 14.89 -23.63
CA ARG A 404 -7.32 14.06 -22.99
C ARG A 404 -5.92 14.38 -23.51
N LYS A 405 -5.81 15.11 -24.62
CA LYS A 405 -4.52 15.57 -25.15
C LYS A 405 -4.08 16.83 -24.40
N GLY A 406 -2.78 16.94 -24.19
CA GLY A 406 -2.15 18.07 -23.53
C GLY A 406 -0.79 18.40 -24.15
N LYS A 407 -0.17 19.45 -23.63
CA LYS A 407 1.21 19.84 -23.94
C LYS A 407 2.14 19.31 -22.86
N LYS A 408 3.44 19.30 -23.16
CA LYS A 408 4.48 18.94 -22.18
C LYS A 408 4.41 19.78 -20.89
N SER A 409 4.02 21.04 -20.99
CA SER A 409 3.81 21.95 -19.85
C SER A 409 2.70 21.51 -18.89
N ASP A 410 1.79 20.64 -19.35
CA ASP A 410 0.65 20.18 -18.57
C ASP A 410 0.99 18.92 -17.76
N VAL A 411 2.19 18.35 -17.96
CA VAL A 411 2.67 17.19 -17.21
C VAL A 411 3.03 17.60 -15.80
N ASN A 412 2.52 16.85 -14.83
CA ASN A 412 2.86 17.00 -13.41
C ASN A 412 4.39 16.91 -13.23
N THR A 413 4.99 17.92 -12.59
CA THR A 413 6.45 18.01 -12.41
C THR A 413 7.03 16.81 -11.65
N SER A 414 6.23 16.16 -10.80
CA SER A 414 6.63 14.93 -10.10
C SER A 414 6.83 13.71 -11.02
N LEU A 415 6.37 13.79 -12.27
CA LEU A 415 6.53 12.75 -13.29
C LEU A 415 7.68 13.05 -14.28
N ILE A 416 8.43 14.12 -14.04
CA ILE A 416 9.61 14.48 -14.83
C ILE A 416 10.81 13.77 -14.24
N ALA A 417 11.38 12.83 -14.99
CA ALA A 417 12.61 12.15 -14.61
C ALA A 417 13.82 12.98 -15.04
N ASN A 418 14.77 13.20 -14.13
CA ASN A 418 15.99 13.98 -14.39
C ASN A 418 17.03 13.18 -15.21
N ILE A 419 16.66 12.75 -16.41
CA ILE A 419 17.60 12.18 -17.41
C ILE A 419 17.97 13.25 -18.44
N THR A 420 18.70 12.89 -19.51
CA THR A 420 19.44 13.79 -20.42
C THR A 420 18.69 15.06 -20.85
N ASP A 421 17.35 15.05 -20.90
CA ASP A 421 16.51 16.21 -21.25
C ASP A 421 15.25 16.38 -20.38
N GLY A 422 15.19 15.82 -19.16
CA GLY A 422 13.97 15.85 -18.35
C GLY A 422 12.83 15.05 -19.02
N TYR A 423 12.93 13.71 -18.97
CA TYR A 423 11.97 12.86 -19.68
C TYR A 423 10.64 12.77 -18.94
N LEU A 424 9.54 12.83 -19.70
CA LEU A 424 8.19 12.88 -19.17
C LEU A 424 7.59 11.47 -19.14
N VAL A 425 7.37 10.92 -17.94
CA VAL A 425 6.61 9.68 -17.79
C VAL A 425 5.11 9.93 -18.01
N GLY A 426 4.67 11.17 -17.77
CA GLY A 426 3.25 11.56 -17.77
C GLY A 426 2.64 11.95 -19.11
N ILE A 427 3.33 11.80 -20.25
CA ILE A 427 2.76 12.09 -21.57
C ILE A 427 3.35 11.15 -22.62
N ASP A 428 2.52 10.72 -23.56
CA ASP A 428 2.99 9.94 -24.69
C ASP A 428 3.42 10.83 -25.87
N LYS A 429 4.06 10.25 -26.89
CA LYS A 429 4.52 11.01 -28.07
C LYS A 429 3.39 11.61 -28.91
N SER A 430 2.16 11.13 -28.73
CA SER A 430 0.97 11.63 -29.43
C SER A 430 0.28 12.76 -28.65
N GLY A 431 0.81 13.13 -27.48
CA GLY A 431 0.30 14.21 -26.63
C GLY A 431 -0.75 13.77 -25.62
N TYR A 432 -1.04 12.47 -25.50
CA TYR A 432 -1.98 12.00 -24.48
C TYR A 432 -1.32 12.05 -23.11
N LEU A 433 -1.96 12.76 -22.18
CA LEU A 433 -1.54 12.80 -20.79
C LEU A 433 -1.82 11.45 -20.12
N LEU A 434 -0.91 11.04 -19.24
CA LEU A 434 -1.10 9.90 -18.36
C LEU A 434 -2.33 10.17 -17.48
N PRO A 435 -3.29 9.23 -17.43
CA PRO A 435 -4.41 9.31 -16.49
C PRO A 435 -3.93 9.49 -15.05
N LYS A 436 -4.64 10.33 -14.29
CA LYS A 436 -4.25 10.67 -12.91
C LYS A 436 -4.14 9.43 -12.02
N GLU A 437 -4.99 8.45 -12.28
CA GLU A 437 -5.08 7.16 -11.60
C GLU A 437 -3.77 6.36 -11.69
N PHE A 438 -2.93 6.64 -12.69
CA PHE A 438 -1.63 5.98 -12.89
C PHE A 438 -0.44 6.81 -12.41
N GLU A 439 -0.64 8.01 -11.85
CA GLU A 439 0.49 8.87 -11.44
C GLU A 439 1.35 8.23 -10.35
N SER A 440 0.74 7.55 -9.37
CA SER A 440 1.48 6.89 -8.27
C SER A 440 2.43 5.82 -8.81
N ASP A 441 1.90 4.99 -9.72
CA ASP A 441 2.62 3.94 -10.41
C ASP A 441 3.75 4.52 -11.30
N ALA A 442 3.48 5.61 -12.01
CA ALA A 442 4.48 6.31 -12.81
C ALA A 442 5.60 6.98 -11.99
N LYS A 443 5.31 7.45 -10.77
CA LYS A 443 6.33 7.96 -9.83
C LYS A 443 7.31 6.85 -9.43
N THR A 444 6.83 5.62 -9.27
CA THR A 444 7.69 4.47 -8.96
C THR A 444 8.68 4.21 -10.10
N LEU A 445 8.20 4.22 -11.35
CA LEU A 445 9.07 4.13 -12.52
C LEU A 445 10.07 5.29 -12.56
N LYS A 446 9.61 6.52 -12.34
CA LYS A 446 10.48 7.72 -12.33
C LYS A 446 11.64 7.58 -11.35
N SER A 447 11.37 7.14 -10.11
CA SER A 447 12.42 6.90 -9.11
C SER A 447 13.40 5.80 -9.54
N ALA A 448 12.90 4.72 -10.15
CA ALA A 448 13.75 3.66 -10.66
C ALA A 448 14.66 4.15 -11.80
N LEU A 449 14.15 4.98 -12.71
CA LEU A 449 14.92 5.59 -13.79
C LEU A 449 16.03 6.52 -13.27
N GLU A 450 15.76 7.30 -12.22
CA GLU A 450 16.78 8.12 -11.57
C GLU A 450 17.86 7.28 -10.90
N ALA A 451 17.50 6.17 -10.24
CA ALA A 451 18.47 5.22 -9.69
C ALA A 451 19.31 4.53 -10.77
N ILE A 452 18.71 4.17 -11.92
CA ILE A 452 19.42 3.63 -13.07
C ILE A 452 20.45 4.65 -13.59
N LYS A 453 20.08 5.94 -13.62
CA LYS A 453 20.98 7.01 -14.09
C LYS A 453 22.21 7.15 -13.19
N VAL A 454 22.05 7.00 -11.88
CA VAL A 454 23.18 7.06 -10.92
C VAL A 454 24.25 6.02 -11.26
N VAL A 455 23.86 4.84 -11.76
CA VAL A 455 24.80 3.75 -12.04
C VAL A 455 25.26 3.71 -13.49
N THR A 456 24.38 4.06 -14.43
CA THR A 456 24.67 3.93 -15.88
C THR A 456 25.11 5.23 -16.53
N GLY A 457 24.91 6.38 -15.86
CA GLY A 457 25.07 7.71 -16.44
C GLY A 457 23.83 8.19 -17.17
N ASN A 458 23.98 9.25 -17.99
CA ASN A 458 22.86 9.82 -18.75
C ASN A 458 22.44 8.90 -19.91
N PHE A 459 21.20 8.41 -19.89
CA PHE A 459 20.60 7.64 -20.97
C PHE A 459 19.38 8.35 -21.57
N LYS A 460 19.00 7.93 -22.78
CA LYS A 460 17.77 8.37 -23.45
C LYS A 460 16.67 7.33 -23.24
N ILE A 461 15.45 7.80 -23.00
CA ILE A 461 14.25 6.96 -23.06
C ILE A 461 13.56 7.22 -24.39
N SER A 462 13.24 6.15 -25.12
CA SER A 462 12.48 6.27 -26.37
C SER A 462 10.97 6.37 -26.14
N CYS A 463 10.43 5.67 -25.14
CA CYS A 463 9.04 5.85 -24.71
C CYS A 463 8.83 5.40 -23.26
N ALA A 464 7.83 5.97 -22.58
CA ALA A 464 7.36 5.51 -21.27
C ALA A 464 5.84 5.30 -21.30
N TYR A 465 5.02 6.25 -20.88
CA TYR A 465 3.58 6.12 -21.11
C TYR A 465 3.25 6.03 -22.61
N ARG A 466 2.33 5.11 -22.95
CA ARG A 466 1.71 5.01 -24.27
C ARG A 466 0.20 4.97 -24.08
N SER A 467 -0.54 5.82 -24.78
CA SER A 467 -1.99 5.61 -24.89
C SER A 467 -2.28 4.27 -25.59
N PRO A 468 -3.47 3.67 -25.42
CA PRO A 468 -3.88 2.49 -26.18
C PRO A 468 -3.67 2.62 -27.70
N GLU A 469 -4.00 3.80 -28.24
CA GLU A 469 -3.88 4.15 -29.66
C GLU A 469 -2.42 4.20 -30.08
N HIS A 470 -1.58 4.90 -29.32
CA HIS A 470 -0.16 4.99 -29.62
C HIS A 470 0.53 3.63 -29.50
N ASN A 471 0.19 2.82 -28.49
CA ASN A 471 0.73 1.47 -28.31
C ASN A 471 0.49 0.63 -29.57
N VAL A 472 -0.73 0.62 -30.12
CA VAL A 472 -1.02 -0.13 -31.36
C VAL A 472 -0.38 0.53 -32.58
N LYS A 473 -0.36 1.86 -32.66
CA LYS A 473 0.23 2.61 -33.78
C LYS A 473 1.70 2.28 -34.02
N ILE A 474 2.46 1.96 -32.97
CA ILE A 474 3.87 1.54 -33.09
C ILE A 474 4.04 0.04 -33.34
N GLY A 475 2.96 -0.68 -33.65
CA GLY A 475 2.95 -2.11 -33.96
C GLY A 475 2.89 -3.04 -32.76
N SER A 476 2.59 -2.53 -31.55
CA SER A 476 2.48 -3.39 -30.36
C SER A 476 1.24 -4.28 -30.45
N THR A 477 1.45 -5.60 -30.35
CA THR A 477 0.36 -6.59 -30.25
C THR A 477 -0.01 -6.92 -28.80
N ALA A 478 0.76 -6.40 -27.82
CA ALA A 478 0.57 -6.68 -26.41
C ALA A 478 -0.67 -5.97 -25.85
N THR A 479 -1.67 -6.77 -25.45
CA THR A 479 -2.96 -6.31 -24.91
C THR A 479 -2.90 -5.87 -23.44
N LYS A 480 -1.83 -6.26 -22.73
CA LYS A 480 -1.55 -5.92 -21.32
C LYS A 480 -0.18 -5.26 -21.19
N SER A 481 0.16 -4.38 -22.13
CA SER A 481 1.46 -3.70 -22.18
C SER A 481 1.64 -2.78 -20.96
N GLN A 482 2.80 -2.86 -20.31
CA GLN A 482 3.10 -2.08 -19.11
C GLN A 482 3.19 -0.57 -19.36
N HIS A 483 3.47 -0.18 -20.61
CA HIS A 483 3.46 1.22 -21.04
C HIS A 483 2.08 1.87 -20.96
N LEU A 484 1.00 1.09 -21.03
CA LEU A 484 -0.38 1.60 -20.99
C LEU A 484 -0.76 2.23 -19.65
N TYR A 485 0.07 2.08 -18.62
CA TYR A 485 -0.18 2.60 -17.27
C TYR A 485 1.05 3.28 -16.68
N GLY A 486 1.99 3.69 -17.54
CA GLY A 486 3.11 4.54 -17.13
C GLY A 486 4.16 3.87 -16.24
N ILE A 487 4.16 2.53 -16.13
CA ILE A 487 5.14 1.81 -15.29
C ILE A 487 6.30 1.20 -16.07
N ALA A 488 6.39 1.47 -17.37
CA ALA A 488 7.46 0.97 -18.22
C ALA A 488 8.16 2.09 -18.95
N ALA A 489 9.45 1.86 -19.24
CA ALA A 489 10.29 2.70 -20.07
C ALA A 489 11.15 1.85 -21.00
N ASP A 490 11.26 2.32 -22.23
CA ASP A 490 12.20 1.78 -23.22
C ASP A 490 13.49 2.61 -23.16
N ILE A 491 14.52 2.07 -22.52
CA ILE A 491 15.81 2.69 -22.27
C ILE A 491 16.75 2.40 -23.45
N GLN A 492 17.20 3.43 -24.14
CA GLN A 492 18.14 3.32 -25.25
C GLN A 492 19.54 3.02 -24.74
N THR A 493 20.29 2.24 -25.51
CA THR A 493 21.69 1.96 -25.22
C THR A 493 22.49 3.27 -25.23
N MET A 494 23.35 3.44 -24.23
CA MET A 494 24.23 4.60 -24.10
C MET A 494 25.67 4.28 -24.49
N SER A 495 26.48 5.32 -24.71
CA SER A 495 27.90 5.14 -25.02
C SER A 495 28.60 4.32 -23.92
N GLY A 496 29.39 3.31 -24.31
CA GLY A 496 30.05 2.39 -23.38
C GLY A 496 29.20 1.20 -22.92
N TYR A 497 27.91 1.15 -23.25
CA TYR A 497 27.05 -0.01 -23.00
C TYR A 497 26.69 -0.73 -24.30
N THR A 498 26.58 -2.04 -24.23
CA THR A 498 25.78 -2.86 -25.15
C THR A 498 24.41 -3.14 -24.52
N PRO A 499 23.36 -3.49 -25.30
CA PRO A 499 22.08 -3.90 -24.73
C PRO A 499 22.20 -5.04 -23.70
N SER A 500 23.12 -5.98 -23.92
CA SER A 500 23.40 -7.05 -22.96
C SER A 500 23.96 -6.52 -21.65
N SER A 501 24.96 -5.63 -21.69
CA SER A 501 25.53 -5.02 -20.49
C SER A 501 24.52 -4.13 -19.75
N LEU A 502 23.63 -3.44 -20.49
CA LEU A 502 22.55 -2.65 -19.90
C LEU A 502 21.56 -3.56 -19.17
N LYS A 503 21.12 -4.65 -19.80
CA LYS A 503 20.29 -5.67 -19.15
C LYS A 503 20.95 -6.20 -17.87
N THR A 504 22.23 -6.55 -17.92
CA THR A 504 22.97 -7.03 -16.75
C THR A 504 23.02 -5.97 -15.63
N ALA A 505 23.21 -4.70 -15.97
CA ALA A 505 23.18 -3.61 -15.01
C ALA A 505 21.79 -3.46 -14.36
N LEU A 506 20.70 -3.54 -15.14
CA LEU A 506 19.33 -3.50 -14.62
C LEU A 506 19.04 -4.70 -13.69
N GLU A 507 19.42 -5.91 -14.09
CA GLU A 507 19.26 -7.11 -13.26
C GLU A 507 20.05 -7.02 -11.95
N LYS A 508 21.25 -6.43 -12.00
CA LYS A 508 22.05 -6.18 -10.80
C LYS A 508 21.40 -5.13 -9.90
N LEU A 509 20.86 -4.05 -10.44
CA LEU A 509 20.14 -3.03 -9.66
C LEU A 509 18.92 -3.61 -8.94
N ILE A 510 18.18 -4.51 -9.61
CA ILE A 510 17.06 -5.24 -8.99
C ILE A 510 17.58 -6.13 -7.87
N LYS A 511 18.61 -6.95 -8.14
CA LYS A 511 19.20 -7.86 -7.14
C LYS A 511 19.73 -7.12 -5.91
N ASP A 512 20.30 -5.93 -6.11
CA ASP A 512 20.82 -5.08 -5.05
C ASP A 512 19.72 -4.25 -4.33
N GLY A 513 18.44 -4.44 -4.70
CA GLY A 513 17.31 -3.72 -4.12
C GLY A 513 17.28 -2.21 -4.42
N LYS A 514 18.00 -1.76 -5.45
CA LYS A 514 18.12 -0.34 -5.82
C LYS A 514 16.98 0.12 -6.72
N ILE A 515 16.38 -0.80 -7.47
CA ILE A 515 15.16 -0.57 -8.24
C ILE A 515 14.19 -1.74 -8.01
N PRO A 516 12.87 -1.54 -8.12
CA PRO A 516 11.89 -2.60 -7.94
C PRO A 516 12.08 -3.76 -8.92
N GLU A 517 11.76 -4.98 -8.48
CA GLU A 517 11.61 -6.12 -9.39
C GLU A 517 10.51 -5.83 -10.42
N GLY A 518 10.66 -6.40 -11.62
CA GLY A 518 9.71 -6.22 -12.70
C GLY A 518 10.16 -6.84 -14.01
N GLY A 519 9.74 -6.29 -15.14
CA GLY A 519 10.11 -6.81 -16.45
C GLY A 519 11.41 -6.19 -17.00
N ILE A 520 12.27 -7.01 -17.63
CA ILE A 520 13.39 -6.54 -18.44
C ILE A 520 13.37 -7.27 -19.78
N GLY A 521 13.23 -6.52 -20.87
CA GLY A 521 13.29 -7.04 -22.24
C GLY A 521 14.53 -6.52 -22.96
N LYS A 522 15.38 -7.38 -23.52
CA LYS A 522 16.55 -6.95 -24.29
C LYS A 522 16.18 -6.77 -25.76
N TYR A 523 16.55 -5.63 -26.34
CA TYR A 523 16.37 -5.32 -27.76
C TYR A 523 17.69 -4.86 -28.38
N SER A 524 17.77 -4.83 -29.71
CA SER A 524 18.96 -4.34 -30.42
C SER A 524 19.26 -2.87 -30.12
N TRP A 525 18.24 -2.07 -29.86
CA TRP A 525 18.36 -0.64 -29.54
C TRP A 525 18.61 -0.36 -28.04
N GLY A 526 18.39 -1.33 -27.14
CA GLY A 526 18.47 -1.09 -25.69
C GLY A 526 17.68 -2.09 -24.88
N CYS A 527 17.06 -1.62 -23.80
CA CYS A 527 16.30 -2.46 -22.88
C CYS A 527 14.95 -1.84 -22.54
N HIS A 528 13.91 -2.66 -22.58
CA HIS A 528 12.68 -2.39 -21.87
C HIS A 528 12.88 -2.65 -20.38
N TYR A 529 12.39 -1.75 -19.53
CA TYR A 529 12.29 -1.97 -18.09
C TYR A 529 10.91 -1.53 -17.61
N ASP A 530 10.32 -2.30 -16.71
CA ASP A 530 9.06 -1.95 -16.05
C ASP A 530 9.03 -2.40 -14.59
N VAL A 531 8.21 -1.73 -13.76
CA VAL A 531 8.12 -1.99 -12.31
C VAL A 531 6.93 -2.88 -11.93
N ARG A 532 6.61 -3.91 -12.75
CA ARG A 532 5.44 -4.80 -12.53
C ARG A 532 5.53 -5.71 -11.30
N LYS A 533 6.56 -5.58 -10.47
CA LYS A 533 6.81 -6.30 -9.19
C LYS A 533 7.08 -7.80 -9.33
N THR A 534 6.82 -8.37 -10.51
CA THR A 534 7.09 -9.77 -10.83
C THR A 534 8.19 -9.86 -11.88
N LYS A 535 9.12 -10.79 -11.66
CA LYS A 535 10.23 -11.05 -12.59
C LYS A 535 9.69 -11.49 -13.95
N SER A 536 10.01 -10.73 -14.99
CA SER A 536 9.77 -11.12 -16.38
C SER A 536 10.99 -10.77 -17.21
N ARG A 537 11.50 -11.71 -18.02
CA ARG A 537 12.72 -11.52 -18.82
C ARG A 537 12.48 -12.05 -20.23
N TRP A 538 12.85 -11.30 -21.26
CA TRP A 538 12.75 -11.74 -22.65
C TRP A 538 13.82 -11.10 -23.55
#